data_AF-A0A031JN88-F1
#
_entry.id   AF-A0A031JN88-F1
#
_cell.length_a   1.000
_cell.length_b   1.000
_cell.length_c   1.000
_cell.angle_alpha   90.00
_cell.angle_beta   90.00
_cell.angle_gamma   90.00
#
_symmetry.space_group_name_H-M   'P 1'
#
loop_
_entity.id
_entity.type
_entity.pdbx_description
1 polymer ?
#
loop_
_entity_poly.entity_id
_entity_poly.type
_entity_poly.pdbx_seq_one_letter_code
_entity_poly.pdbx_strand_id
1 'polypeptide(L)'
;MSRRALYYVATLGCTVAIAFTGTPAPAQPKFDVIDMHFHADRPDDQGPPGGKACAPYPEWAPRDPGQPMDGYLDWFTGRPDCPTVLSSPTDADTLRDRGIAQLKWYNVLALAGGAAEVVDDYRRHGDGHILPGIGFGSSGALPPIEDLRRLHAEGKMQALSEITTQYAVIAPDDPRMEPYFAFAEANDIPIGIHMGPGPPGTAYFATLHYLVSAGDPLRLEPVLIRHPKLRVYVAHAGWPFGDAMIAMMFAHPQLYVDVAVLD
;
A
#
# COMPACT_ATOMS: atom_id res chain seq x y z
N MET A 1 58.86 -78.67 -7.62
CA MET A 1 58.31 -77.81 -8.68
C MET A 1 56.95 -77.28 -8.24
N SER A 2 56.88 -76.05 -7.75
CA SER A 2 55.62 -75.40 -7.31
C SER A 2 55.44 -74.12 -8.12
N ARG A 3 54.34 -74.05 -8.89
CA ARG A 3 53.98 -72.89 -9.72
C ARG A 3 53.22 -71.88 -8.85
N ARG A 4 53.76 -70.68 -8.70
CA ARG A 4 53.03 -69.52 -8.13
C ARG A 4 52.25 -68.84 -9.25
N ALA A 5 50.93 -68.74 -9.10
CA ALA A 5 50.06 -67.94 -9.95
C ALA A 5 50.11 -66.47 -9.49
N LEU A 6 50.39 -65.54 -10.40
CA LEU A 6 50.17 -64.11 -10.19
C LEU A 6 48.72 -63.77 -10.56
N TYR A 7 47.97 -63.20 -9.61
CA TYR A 7 46.69 -62.58 -9.88
C TYR A 7 46.92 -61.08 -10.14
N TYR A 8 46.57 -60.61 -11.34
CA TYR A 8 46.46 -59.19 -11.64
C TYR A 8 45.10 -58.68 -11.17
N VAL A 9 45.10 -57.78 -10.18
CA VAL A 9 43.92 -57.00 -9.80
C VAL A 9 43.84 -55.79 -10.71
N ALA A 10 42.88 -55.77 -11.62
CA ALA A 10 42.56 -54.60 -12.43
C ALA A 10 41.65 -53.67 -11.62
N THR A 11 42.16 -52.51 -11.21
CA THR A 11 41.38 -51.42 -10.62
C THR A 11 40.68 -50.65 -11.74
N LEU A 12 39.37 -50.90 -11.92
CA LEU A 12 38.50 -50.03 -12.72
C LEU A 12 38.27 -48.73 -11.95
N GLY A 13 38.93 -47.64 -12.37
CA GLY A 13 38.62 -46.29 -11.90
C GLY A 13 37.31 -45.81 -12.50
N CYS A 14 36.23 -45.88 -11.73
CA CYS A 14 34.94 -45.30 -12.10
C CYS A 14 34.92 -43.83 -11.67
N THR A 15 35.24 -42.91 -12.59
CA THR A 15 35.06 -41.47 -12.38
C THR A 15 33.57 -41.15 -12.39
N VAL A 16 32.97 -41.01 -11.21
CA VAL A 16 31.64 -40.43 -11.04
C VAL A 16 31.77 -38.92 -11.26
N ALA A 17 31.31 -38.44 -12.42
CA ALA A 17 31.15 -37.01 -12.66
C ALA A 17 29.92 -36.53 -11.87
N ILE A 18 30.16 -35.92 -10.71
CA ILE A 18 29.12 -35.23 -9.96
C ILE A 18 28.83 -33.91 -10.69
N ALA A 19 27.76 -33.89 -11.48
CA ALA A 19 27.24 -32.66 -12.06
C ALA A 19 26.60 -31.83 -10.94
N PHE A 20 27.30 -30.80 -10.47
CA PHE A 20 26.71 -29.79 -9.61
C PHE A 20 25.74 -28.96 -10.45
N THR A 21 24.44 -29.30 -10.39
CA THR A 21 23.38 -28.39 -10.81
C THR A 21 23.31 -27.28 -9.77
N GLY A 22 24.07 -26.20 -9.97
CA GLY A 22 23.98 -25.01 -9.13
C GLY A 22 22.55 -24.50 -9.18
N THR A 23 21.88 -24.46 -8.02
CA THR A 23 20.62 -23.72 -7.88
C THR A 23 20.91 -22.26 -8.25
N PRO A 24 20.15 -21.64 -9.17
CA PRO A 24 20.33 -20.23 -9.48
C PRO A 24 20.18 -19.45 -8.18
N ALA A 25 21.18 -18.62 -7.88
CA ALA A 25 21.10 -17.71 -6.74
C ALA A 25 19.86 -16.81 -6.93
N PRO A 26 19.07 -16.56 -5.88
CA PRO A 26 17.95 -15.63 -5.98
C PRO A 26 18.47 -14.29 -6.47
N ALA A 27 17.79 -13.72 -7.47
CA ALA A 27 18.12 -12.40 -7.97
C ALA A 27 18.06 -11.41 -6.81
N GLN A 28 19.10 -10.59 -6.67
CA GLN A 28 19.09 -9.51 -5.69
C GLN A 28 17.93 -8.57 -6.02
N PRO A 29 17.08 -8.20 -5.05
CA PRO A 29 15.99 -7.29 -5.31
C PRO A 29 16.56 -5.94 -5.79
N LYS A 30 15.93 -5.35 -6.81
CA LYS A 30 16.36 -4.08 -7.39
C LYS A 30 16.26 -2.92 -6.37
N PHE A 31 15.30 -3.01 -5.45
CA PHE A 31 14.97 -2.00 -4.46
C PHE A 31 15.05 -2.59 -3.05
N ASP A 32 15.40 -1.76 -2.07
CA ASP A 32 15.56 -2.20 -0.68
C ASP A 32 14.22 -2.27 0.07
N VAL A 33 13.28 -1.40 -0.30
CA VAL A 33 11.96 -1.27 0.34
C VAL A 33 10.89 -1.08 -0.74
N ILE A 34 9.70 -1.62 -0.48
CA ILE A 34 8.49 -1.24 -1.21
C ILE A 34 7.69 -0.32 -0.28
N ASP A 35 7.49 0.92 -0.68
CA ASP A 35 6.53 1.80 -0.03
C ASP A 35 5.14 1.45 -0.55
N MET A 36 4.35 0.83 0.31
CA MET A 36 3.01 0.33 -0.02
C MET A 36 1.94 1.45 0.06
N HIS A 37 2.30 2.66 0.48
CA HIS A 37 1.37 3.75 0.74
C HIS A 37 1.91 5.09 0.22
N PHE A 38 2.15 5.16 -1.09
CA PHE A 38 2.59 6.39 -1.75
C PHE A 38 1.43 7.03 -2.54
N HIS A 39 1.19 8.33 -2.31
CA HIS A 39 0.19 9.10 -3.06
C HIS A 39 0.85 9.92 -4.18
N ALA A 40 0.48 9.64 -5.42
CA ALA A 40 0.78 10.48 -6.58
C ALA A 40 -0.35 11.51 -6.75
N ASP A 41 -0.26 12.57 -5.96
CA ASP A 41 -1.26 13.63 -5.87
C ASP A 41 -0.81 14.92 -6.56
N ARG A 42 -1.78 15.77 -6.89
CA ARG A 42 -1.60 17.18 -7.21
C ARG A 42 -1.62 18.03 -5.93
N PRO A 43 -1.03 19.23 -5.95
CA PRO A 43 -1.00 20.11 -4.78
C PRO A 43 -2.38 20.43 -4.18
N ASP A 44 -3.46 20.33 -4.96
CA ASP A 44 -4.83 20.65 -4.56
C ASP A 44 -5.72 19.43 -4.23
N ASP A 45 -5.21 18.20 -4.36
CA ASP A 45 -6.03 16.98 -4.21
C ASP A 45 -6.52 16.77 -2.75
N GLN A 46 -5.79 17.29 -1.76
CA GLN A 46 -6.10 17.16 -0.33
C GLN A 46 -6.47 18.50 0.34
N GLY A 47 -6.90 19.49 -0.46
CA GLY A 47 -7.23 20.84 0.01
C GLY A 47 -6.38 21.91 -0.67
N PRO A 48 -6.39 23.17 -0.20
CA PRO A 48 -5.63 24.24 -0.84
C PRO A 48 -4.12 23.95 -0.93
N PRO A 49 -3.46 24.24 -2.06
CA PRO A 49 -2.02 24.08 -2.20
C PRO A 49 -1.23 24.81 -1.11
N GLY A 50 -0.11 24.22 -0.70
CA GLY A 50 0.75 24.80 0.34
C GLY A 50 0.31 24.48 1.77
N GLY A 51 -0.51 23.45 1.94
CA GLY A 51 -0.87 22.91 3.25
C GLY A 51 0.35 22.63 4.12
N LYS A 52 0.17 22.80 5.42
CA LYS A 52 1.22 22.66 6.43
C LYS A 52 0.89 21.52 7.38
N ALA A 53 1.94 20.92 7.93
CA ALA A 53 1.84 19.86 8.93
C ALA A 53 2.92 20.04 10.00
N CYS A 54 2.62 19.63 11.22
CA CYS A 54 3.61 19.54 12.29
C CYS A 54 4.44 18.26 12.18
N ALA A 55 5.72 18.34 12.56
CA ALA A 55 6.58 17.16 12.67
C ALA A 55 7.58 17.25 13.84
N PRO A 56 7.56 16.32 14.81
CA PRO A 56 6.49 15.34 15.04
C PRO A 56 5.17 16.03 15.42
N TYR A 57 4.07 15.28 15.40
CA TYR A 57 2.80 15.75 15.99
C TYR A 57 2.96 15.77 17.51
N PRO A 58 2.86 16.95 18.17
CA PRO A 58 3.04 17.02 19.63
C PRO A 58 1.79 16.56 20.39
N GLU A 59 0.62 16.64 19.77
CA GLU A 59 -0.67 16.26 20.34
C GLU A 59 -1.67 15.94 19.22
N TRP A 60 -2.71 15.16 19.53
CA TRP A 60 -3.88 15.08 18.66
C TRP A 60 -4.62 16.40 18.71
N ALA A 61 -4.74 17.02 17.54
CA ALA A 61 -5.59 18.16 17.25
C ALA A 61 -6.98 18.07 17.92
N PRO A 62 -7.16 18.68 19.11
CA PRO A 62 -8.44 18.62 19.79
C PRO A 62 -9.35 19.66 19.14
N ARG A 63 -10.38 19.21 18.44
CA ARG A 63 -11.41 20.11 17.92
C ARG A 63 -12.41 20.45 19.02
N ASP A 64 -12.61 21.73 19.30
CA ASP A 64 -13.74 22.23 20.09
C ASP A 64 -15.02 22.27 19.22
N PRO A 65 -16.06 21.44 19.51
CA PRO A 65 -17.32 21.46 18.76
C PRO A 65 -18.10 22.78 18.86
N GLY A 66 -17.80 23.62 19.87
CA GLY A 66 -18.42 24.93 20.05
C GLY A 66 -17.84 26.04 19.18
N GLN A 67 -16.71 25.79 18.51
CA GLN A 67 -16.04 26.78 17.65
C GLN A 67 -16.32 26.55 16.15
N PRO A 68 -16.25 27.60 15.31
CA PRO A 68 -16.37 27.47 13.87
C PRO A 68 -15.29 26.55 13.27
N MET A 69 -15.68 25.77 12.25
CA MET A 69 -14.77 24.84 11.56
C MET A 69 -13.57 25.55 10.94
N ASP A 70 -13.76 26.73 10.36
CA ASP A 70 -12.70 27.46 9.66
C ASP A 70 -11.50 27.77 10.56
N GLY A 71 -11.73 28.04 11.84
CA GLY A 71 -10.65 28.26 12.80
C GLY A 71 -9.85 26.99 13.09
N TYR A 72 -10.53 25.84 13.17
CA TYR A 72 -9.88 24.54 13.30
C TYR A 72 -9.07 24.19 12.05
N LEU A 73 -9.63 24.38 10.86
CA LEU A 73 -8.94 24.09 9.60
C LEU A 73 -7.72 24.99 9.38
N ASP A 74 -7.85 26.30 9.67
CA ASP A 74 -6.73 27.22 9.58
C ASP A 74 -5.61 26.84 10.55
N TRP A 75 -5.92 26.47 11.79
CA TRP A 75 -4.90 25.95 12.70
C TRP A 75 -4.31 24.61 12.20
N PHE A 76 -5.13 23.66 11.75
CA PHE A 76 -4.69 22.31 11.40
C PHE A 76 -3.81 22.27 10.14
N THR A 77 -4.17 23.00 9.07
CA THR A 77 -3.47 22.92 7.77
C THR A 77 -2.87 24.25 7.30
N GLY A 78 -3.26 25.39 7.87
CA GLY A 78 -2.80 26.71 7.43
C GLY A 78 -1.65 27.29 8.27
N ARG A 79 -1.85 27.32 9.59
CA ARG A 79 -1.02 27.99 10.60
C ARG A 79 -0.94 27.16 11.88
N PRO A 80 -0.43 25.91 11.82
CA PRO A 80 -0.27 25.10 13.00
C PRO A 80 0.80 25.68 13.93
N ASP A 81 0.63 25.47 15.23
CA ASP A 81 1.56 25.90 16.27
C ASP A 81 2.39 24.72 16.78
N CYS A 82 3.63 24.61 16.30
CA CYS A 82 4.56 23.55 16.69
C CYS A 82 6.02 23.90 16.35
N PRO A 83 7.01 23.21 16.95
CA PRO A 83 8.43 23.54 16.77
C PRO A 83 8.93 23.46 15.33
N THR A 84 8.41 22.51 14.55
CA THR A 84 8.76 22.32 13.14
C THR A 84 7.51 22.22 12.30
N VAL A 85 7.37 23.17 11.38
CA VAL A 85 6.27 23.22 10.42
C VAL A 85 6.80 22.79 9.06
N LEU A 86 6.29 21.69 8.54
CA LEU A 86 6.49 21.25 7.16
C LEU A 86 5.49 22.00 6.27
N SER A 87 5.91 22.35 5.06
CA SER A 87 5.06 23.00 4.06
C SER A 87 5.11 22.23 2.75
N SER A 88 3.93 21.91 2.22
CA SER A 88 3.80 21.24 0.93
C SER A 88 4.17 22.18 -0.22
N PRO A 89 4.81 21.70 -1.30
CA PRO A 89 4.91 22.44 -2.55
C PRO A 89 3.53 22.86 -3.10
N THR A 90 3.48 24.03 -3.72
CA THR A 90 2.27 24.55 -4.38
C THR A 90 2.22 24.25 -5.89
N ASP A 91 3.31 23.73 -6.44
CA ASP A 91 3.48 23.40 -7.86
C ASP A 91 3.57 21.87 -8.02
N ALA A 92 2.89 21.35 -9.03
CA ALA A 92 2.78 19.91 -9.29
C ALA A 92 4.12 19.28 -9.67
N ASP A 93 4.92 19.96 -10.50
CA ASP A 93 6.23 19.45 -10.91
C ASP A 93 7.17 19.38 -9.68
N THR A 94 7.18 20.43 -8.88
CA THR A 94 7.96 20.47 -7.64
C THR A 94 7.52 19.39 -6.63
N LEU A 95 6.22 19.15 -6.48
CA LEU A 95 5.68 18.10 -5.59
C LEU A 95 6.16 16.71 -6.04
N ARG A 96 5.96 16.39 -7.33
CA ARG A 96 6.39 15.13 -7.93
C ARG A 96 7.89 14.92 -7.80
N ASP A 97 8.69 15.88 -8.25
CA ASP A 97 10.13 15.71 -8.37
C ASP A 97 10.80 15.57 -7.00
N ARG A 98 10.31 16.28 -5.98
CA ARG A 98 10.78 16.11 -4.60
C ARG A 98 10.42 14.74 -4.04
N GLY A 99 9.21 14.25 -4.27
CA GLY A 99 8.79 12.91 -3.85
C GLY A 99 9.66 11.82 -4.50
N ILE A 100 9.84 11.89 -5.83
CA ILE A 100 10.69 10.95 -6.57
C ILE A 100 12.16 11.03 -6.13
N ALA A 101 12.67 12.21 -5.80
CA ALA A 101 14.03 12.37 -5.29
C ALA A 101 14.22 11.61 -3.96
N GLN A 102 13.22 11.58 -3.07
CA GLN A 102 13.27 10.76 -1.85
C GLN A 102 13.28 9.27 -2.18
N LEU A 103 12.41 8.81 -3.08
CA LEU A 103 12.37 7.39 -3.50
C LEU A 103 13.72 6.92 -4.06
N LYS A 104 14.39 7.77 -4.85
CA LYS A 104 15.72 7.49 -5.40
C LYS A 104 16.78 7.47 -4.30
N TRP A 105 16.76 8.45 -3.40
CA TRP A 105 17.73 8.55 -2.30
C TRP A 105 17.70 7.33 -1.38
N TYR A 106 16.51 6.83 -1.07
CA TYR A 106 16.31 5.68 -0.18
C TYR A 106 16.21 4.32 -0.91
N ASN A 107 16.38 4.30 -2.24
CA ASN A 107 16.25 3.09 -3.07
C ASN A 107 14.91 2.34 -2.87
N VAL A 108 13.81 3.08 -2.98
CA VAL A 108 12.45 2.60 -2.69
C VAL A 108 11.64 2.41 -3.97
N LEU A 109 10.91 1.30 -4.08
CA LEU A 109 9.81 1.16 -5.05
C LEU A 109 8.51 1.63 -4.41
N ALA A 110 7.90 2.68 -4.93
CA ALA A 110 6.60 3.15 -4.45
C ALA A 110 5.46 2.47 -5.22
N LEU A 111 4.53 1.84 -4.51
CA LEU A 111 3.21 1.55 -5.03
C LEU A 111 2.37 2.84 -4.97
N ALA A 112 2.29 3.52 -6.10
CA ALA A 112 1.68 4.83 -6.20
C ALA A 112 0.18 4.73 -6.50
N GLY A 113 -0.66 5.18 -5.56
CA GLY A 113 -2.08 5.44 -5.77
C GLY A 113 -2.33 6.88 -6.20
N GLY A 114 -3.46 7.15 -6.85
CA GLY A 114 -3.84 8.49 -7.32
C GLY A 114 -4.65 8.44 -8.61
N ALA A 115 -4.97 9.61 -9.17
CA ALA A 115 -5.59 9.69 -10.49
C ALA A 115 -4.65 9.09 -11.56
N ALA A 116 -5.18 8.27 -12.48
CA ALA A 116 -4.38 7.50 -13.41
C ALA A 116 -3.40 8.34 -14.26
N GLU A 117 -3.81 9.55 -14.66
CA GLU A 117 -2.96 10.48 -15.41
C GLU A 117 -1.79 11.01 -14.57
N VAL A 118 -2.01 11.22 -13.26
CA VAL A 118 -0.99 11.71 -12.33
C VAL A 118 -0.01 10.59 -11.99
N VAL A 119 -0.51 9.38 -11.74
CA VAL A 119 0.33 8.18 -11.54
C VAL A 119 1.22 7.94 -12.76
N ASP A 120 0.67 8.06 -13.98
CA ASP A 120 1.48 7.91 -15.21
C ASP A 120 2.56 8.99 -15.32
N ASP A 121 2.26 10.23 -14.90
CA ASP A 121 3.24 11.31 -14.87
C ASP A 121 4.38 11.04 -13.89
N TYR A 122 4.07 10.59 -12.67
CA TYR A 122 5.08 10.15 -11.71
C TYR A 122 5.91 8.99 -12.28
N ARG A 123 5.25 8.01 -12.92
CA ARG A 123 5.92 6.86 -13.53
C ARG A 123 6.90 7.24 -14.64
N ARG A 124 6.54 8.22 -15.48
CA ARG A 124 7.41 8.73 -16.55
C ARG A 124 8.68 9.41 -16.01
N HIS A 125 8.61 10.03 -14.84
CA HIS A 125 9.76 10.71 -14.20
C HIS A 125 10.49 9.85 -13.14
N GLY A 126 9.86 8.77 -12.70
CA GLY A 126 10.27 7.96 -11.56
C GLY A 126 11.46 7.03 -11.78
N ASP A 127 11.94 6.87 -13.02
CA ASP A 127 13.07 5.98 -13.35
C ASP A 127 12.89 4.53 -12.83
N GLY A 128 11.65 4.04 -12.93
CA GLY A 128 11.26 2.71 -12.46
C GLY A 128 11.01 2.59 -10.94
N HIS A 129 11.08 3.67 -10.16
CA HIS A 129 10.71 3.68 -8.74
C HIS A 129 9.19 3.76 -8.49
N ILE A 130 8.37 3.76 -9.53
CA ILE A 130 6.91 3.90 -9.43
C ILE A 130 6.24 2.66 -10.01
N LEU A 131 5.50 1.95 -9.16
CA LEU A 131 4.59 0.86 -9.50
C LEU A 131 3.16 1.43 -9.50
N PRO A 132 2.41 1.37 -10.62
CA PRO A 132 1.10 2.02 -10.69
C PRO A 132 0.01 1.22 -9.96
N GLY A 133 -0.58 1.81 -8.93
CA GLY A 133 -1.79 1.36 -8.25
C GLY A 133 -3.02 2.16 -8.68
N ILE A 134 -4.21 1.57 -8.48
CA ILE A 134 -5.48 2.28 -8.67
C ILE A 134 -6.27 2.25 -7.37
N GLY A 135 -6.44 3.42 -6.77
CA GLY A 135 -7.27 3.65 -5.60
C GLY A 135 -8.68 4.13 -5.97
N PHE A 136 -9.65 3.86 -5.12
CA PHE A 136 -11.03 4.31 -5.30
C PHE A 136 -11.84 4.18 -4.00
N GLY A 137 -13.00 4.84 -3.96
CA GLY A 137 -14.01 4.59 -2.93
C GLY A 137 -14.35 5.77 -2.02
N SER A 138 -13.47 6.77 -1.89
CA SER A 138 -13.71 7.91 -0.97
C SER A 138 -15.06 8.62 -1.20
N SER A 139 -15.49 8.76 -2.45
CA SER A 139 -16.76 9.40 -2.82
C SER A 139 -17.97 8.44 -2.83
N GLY A 140 -17.75 7.15 -2.58
CA GLY A 140 -18.74 6.08 -2.72
C GLY A 140 -18.97 5.61 -4.16
N ALA A 141 -18.39 6.30 -5.15
CA ALA A 141 -18.35 5.80 -6.51
C ALA A 141 -17.32 4.67 -6.64
N LEU A 142 -17.75 3.54 -7.17
CA LEU A 142 -16.89 2.39 -7.46
C LEU A 142 -16.69 2.29 -8.99
N PRO A 143 -15.46 2.11 -9.47
CA PRO A 143 -15.17 2.07 -10.91
C PRO A 143 -15.80 0.82 -11.56
N PRO A 144 -16.33 0.90 -12.79
CA PRO A 144 -16.78 -0.29 -13.49
C PRO A 144 -15.66 -1.35 -13.55
N ILE A 145 -15.96 -2.59 -13.18
CA ILE A 145 -14.95 -3.66 -13.12
C ILE A 145 -14.24 -3.88 -14.47
N GLU A 146 -14.93 -3.62 -15.59
CA GLU A 146 -14.37 -3.73 -16.93
C GLU A 146 -13.26 -2.71 -17.21
N ASP A 147 -13.29 -1.54 -16.57
CA ASP A 147 -12.19 -0.57 -16.68
C ASP A 147 -10.92 -1.08 -15.99
N LEU A 148 -11.08 -1.70 -14.82
CA LEU A 148 -9.95 -2.30 -14.09
C LEU A 148 -9.37 -3.51 -14.86
N ARG A 149 -10.22 -4.34 -15.47
CA ARG A 149 -9.77 -5.43 -16.36
C ARG A 149 -8.95 -4.90 -17.53
N ARG A 150 -9.41 -3.83 -18.17
CA ARG A 150 -8.71 -3.19 -19.27
C ARG A 150 -7.37 -2.60 -18.83
N LEU A 151 -7.33 -1.85 -17.71
CA LEU A 151 -6.10 -1.28 -17.18
C LEU A 151 -5.06 -2.35 -16.81
N HIS A 152 -5.51 -3.47 -16.22
CA HIS A 152 -4.65 -4.62 -15.94
C HIS A 152 -4.08 -5.24 -17.22
N ALA A 153 -4.93 -5.50 -18.22
CA ALA A 153 -4.51 -6.09 -19.50
C ALA A 153 -3.53 -5.19 -20.28
N GLU A 154 -3.63 -3.87 -20.13
CA GLU A 154 -2.69 -2.89 -20.69
C GLU A 154 -1.41 -2.72 -19.86
N GLY A 155 -1.28 -3.40 -18.72
CA GLY A 155 -0.14 -3.28 -17.80
C GLY A 155 -0.09 -1.97 -17.02
N LYS A 156 -1.16 -1.16 -17.08
CA LYS A 156 -1.27 0.16 -16.44
C LYS A 156 -1.69 0.11 -14.97
N MET A 157 -2.01 -1.08 -14.46
CA MET A 157 -2.40 -1.29 -13.07
C MET A 157 -1.77 -2.58 -12.55
N GLN A 158 -1.03 -2.45 -11.45
CA GLN A 158 -0.29 -3.53 -10.79
C GLN A 158 -0.87 -3.87 -9.40
N ALA A 159 -1.68 -2.98 -8.82
CA ALA A 159 -2.43 -3.23 -7.59
C ALA A 159 -3.75 -2.44 -7.59
N LEU A 160 -4.72 -2.89 -6.80
CA LEU A 160 -5.84 -2.04 -6.39
C LEU A 160 -5.45 -1.42 -5.04
N SER A 161 -5.01 -0.16 -5.07
CA SER A 161 -4.61 0.53 -3.86
C SER A 161 -4.50 2.04 -4.10
N GLU A 162 -4.94 2.89 -3.17
CA GLU A 162 -5.61 2.54 -1.91
C GLU A 162 -7.14 2.48 -2.07
N ILE A 163 -7.77 1.39 -1.59
CA ILE A 163 -9.24 1.31 -1.50
C ILE A 163 -9.69 2.02 -0.23
N THR A 164 -10.41 3.12 -0.41
CA THR A 164 -10.78 4.10 0.63
C THR A 164 -12.29 4.13 0.89
N THR A 165 -12.98 3.03 0.58
CA THR A 165 -14.44 2.89 0.62
C THR A 165 -15.06 3.10 2.01
N GLN A 166 -14.26 3.00 3.08
CA GLN A 166 -14.68 3.31 4.44
C GLN A 166 -15.24 4.74 4.60
N TYR A 167 -14.71 5.71 3.84
CA TYR A 167 -15.18 7.09 3.89
C TYR A 167 -16.61 7.23 3.35
N ALA A 168 -17.05 6.31 2.50
CA ALA A 168 -18.42 6.24 2.00
C ALA A 168 -19.28 5.21 2.74
N VAL A 169 -18.83 4.71 3.90
CA VAL A 169 -19.53 3.69 4.70
C VAL A 169 -19.72 2.37 3.94
N ILE A 170 -18.82 2.09 3.00
CA ILE A 170 -18.78 0.84 2.27
C ILE A 170 -17.63 0.03 2.85
N ALA A 171 -17.99 -0.90 3.73
CA ALA A 171 -17.06 -1.77 4.43
C ALA A 171 -16.46 -2.84 3.50
N PRO A 172 -15.34 -3.48 3.90
CA PRO A 172 -14.72 -4.53 3.09
C PRO A 172 -15.65 -5.71 2.81
N ASP A 173 -16.55 -6.09 3.72
CA ASP A 173 -17.51 -7.20 3.52
C ASP A 173 -18.79 -6.81 2.75
N ASP A 174 -18.91 -5.57 2.28
CA ASP A 174 -20.06 -5.15 1.49
C ASP A 174 -20.12 -5.93 0.17
N PRO A 175 -21.29 -6.47 -0.25
CA PRO A 175 -21.40 -7.22 -1.51
C PRO A 175 -20.95 -6.45 -2.75
N ARG A 176 -20.96 -5.11 -2.72
CA ARG A 176 -20.44 -4.27 -3.80
C ARG A 176 -18.94 -4.44 -4.01
N MET A 177 -18.20 -4.88 -3.00
CA MET A 177 -16.74 -5.08 -3.06
C MET A 177 -16.32 -6.43 -3.63
N GLU A 178 -17.21 -7.43 -3.60
CA GLU A 178 -16.94 -8.79 -4.08
C GLU A 178 -16.37 -8.87 -5.51
N PRO A 179 -16.88 -8.12 -6.51
CA PRO A 179 -16.32 -8.18 -7.86
C PRO A 179 -14.83 -7.80 -7.95
N TYR A 180 -14.36 -6.91 -7.06
CA TYR A 180 -12.97 -6.47 -7.02
C TYR A 180 -12.07 -7.52 -6.38
N PHE A 181 -12.50 -8.15 -5.28
CA PHE A 181 -11.76 -9.23 -4.64
C PHE A 181 -11.64 -10.45 -5.55
N ALA A 182 -12.75 -10.86 -6.18
CA ALA A 182 -12.75 -11.99 -7.11
C ALA A 182 -11.85 -11.73 -8.33
N PHE A 183 -11.89 -10.50 -8.88
CA PHE A 183 -11.00 -10.11 -9.98
C PHE A 183 -9.53 -10.13 -9.55
N ALA A 184 -9.21 -9.56 -8.39
CA ALA A 184 -7.84 -9.50 -7.91
C ALA A 184 -7.27 -10.88 -7.57
N GLU A 185 -8.04 -11.74 -6.90
CA GLU A 185 -7.63 -13.11 -6.60
C GLU A 185 -7.39 -13.94 -7.86
N ALA A 186 -8.27 -13.80 -8.87
CA ALA A 186 -8.15 -14.54 -10.13
C ALA A 186 -6.91 -14.15 -10.95
N ASN A 187 -6.40 -12.92 -10.78
CA ASN A 187 -5.27 -12.38 -11.55
C ASN A 187 -4.01 -12.16 -10.68
N ASP A 188 -4.00 -12.62 -9.43
CA ASP A 188 -2.93 -12.40 -8.46
C ASP A 188 -2.53 -10.92 -8.32
N ILE A 189 -3.53 -10.04 -8.23
CA ILE A 189 -3.35 -8.60 -8.02
C ILE A 189 -3.46 -8.33 -6.51
N PRO A 190 -2.48 -7.67 -5.88
CA PRO A 190 -2.58 -7.29 -4.48
C PRO A 190 -3.60 -6.17 -4.28
N ILE A 191 -4.27 -6.19 -3.12
CA ILE A 191 -5.23 -5.15 -2.71
C ILE A 191 -4.73 -4.45 -1.44
N GLY A 192 -4.71 -3.11 -1.48
CA GLY A 192 -4.51 -2.24 -0.33
C GLY A 192 -5.84 -1.65 0.13
N ILE A 193 -6.19 -1.83 1.40
CA ILE A 193 -7.41 -1.28 1.99
C ILE A 193 -7.05 -0.28 3.08
N HIS A 194 -7.62 0.91 3.01
CA HIS A 194 -7.56 1.89 4.09
C HIS A 194 -8.36 1.37 5.29
N MET A 195 -7.70 1.09 6.41
CA MET A 195 -8.36 0.90 7.72
C MET A 195 -7.60 1.68 8.77
N GLY A 196 -8.06 2.90 8.97
CA GLY A 196 -7.46 3.90 9.83
C GLY A 196 -8.41 5.08 9.99
N PRO A 197 -8.18 5.97 10.95
CA PRO A 197 -8.95 7.20 11.09
C PRO A 197 -8.76 8.07 9.84
N GLY A 198 -9.77 8.85 9.50
CA GLY A 198 -9.51 10.09 8.74
C GLY A 198 -8.87 11.15 9.64
N PRO A 199 -8.71 12.39 9.14
CA PRO A 199 -8.22 13.49 9.97
C PRO A 199 -9.13 13.69 11.21
N PRO A 200 -8.59 14.18 12.34
CA PRO A 200 -9.38 14.37 13.54
C PRO A 200 -10.63 15.23 13.26
N GLY A 201 -11.80 14.72 13.64
CA GLY A 201 -13.08 15.38 13.36
C GLY A 201 -13.63 15.23 11.94
N THR A 202 -13.03 14.39 11.07
CA THR A 202 -13.42 14.19 9.66
C THR A 202 -14.93 14.03 9.44
N ALA A 203 -15.62 13.34 10.37
CA ALA A 203 -17.07 13.09 10.35
C ALA A 203 -17.93 14.36 10.28
N TYR A 204 -17.34 15.53 10.54
CA TYR A 204 -18.06 16.79 10.66
C TYR A 204 -17.64 17.86 9.65
N PHE A 205 -16.63 17.61 8.80
CA PHE A 205 -16.17 18.62 7.83
C PHE A 205 -15.76 18.06 6.48
N ALA A 206 -15.13 16.88 6.46
CA ALA A 206 -14.69 16.25 5.21
C ALA A 206 -15.68 15.19 4.75
N THR A 207 -16.15 14.36 5.69
CA THR A 207 -16.90 13.14 5.36
C THR A 207 -18.11 13.01 6.28
N LEU A 208 -19.22 13.68 5.94
CA LEU A 208 -20.42 13.83 6.80
C LEU A 208 -21.11 12.53 7.24
N HIS A 209 -20.78 11.39 6.60
CA HIS A 209 -21.32 10.07 6.95
C HIS A 209 -20.26 9.11 7.47
N TYR A 210 -19.05 9.58 7.75
CA TYR A 210 -17.94 8.74 8.19
C TYR A 210 -18.31 7.92 9.43
N LEU A 211 -18.11 6.60 9.36
CA LEU A 211 -18.24 5.70 10.49
C LEU A 211 -16.90 5.00 10.73
N VAL A 212 -16.39 5.12 11.95
CA VAL A 212 -15.18 4.39 12.38
C VAL A 212 -15.36 2.88 12.18
N SER A 213 -16.57 2.36 12.42
CA SER A 213 -16.90 0.94 12.26
C SER A 213 -16.91 0.44 10.81
N ALA A 214 -16.85 1.33 9.81
CA ALA A 214 -16.67 0.92 8.42
C ALA A 214 -15.24 0.43 8.14
N GLY A 215 -14.27 0.85 8.97
CA GLY A 215 -12.88 0.41 8.95
C GLY A 215 -12.51 -0.58 10.06
N ASP A 216 -13.48 -1.26 10.69
CA ASP A 216 -13.20 -2.30 11.68
C ASP A 216 -12.49 -3.51 11.01
N PRO A 217 -11.27 -3.88 11.46
CA PRO A 217 -10.51 -4.99 10.90
C PRO A 217 -11.25 -6.33 10.83
N LEU A 218 -12.14 -6.61 11.80
CA LEU A 218 -12.86 -7.89 11.85
C LEU A 218 -13.83 -8.05 10.68
N ARG A 219 -14.25 -6.94 10.04
CA ARG A 219 -15.08 -6.98 8.85
C ARG A 219 -14.35 -7.52 7.62
N LEU A 220 -13.03 -7.65 7.68
CA LEU A 220 -12.23 -8.26 6.60
C LEU A 220 -12.25 -9.79 6.66
N GLU A 221 -12.55 -10.40 7.81
CA GLU A 221 -12.51 -11.86 8.00
C GLU A 221 -13.36 -12.65 7.00
N PRO A 222 -14.64 -12.28 6.73
CA PRO A 222 -15.43 -13.01 5.75
C PRO A 222 -14.84 -12.95 4.33
N VAL A 223 -14.16 -11.86 3.99
CA VAL A 223 -13.48 -11.69 2.69
C VAL A 223 -12.26 -12.61 2.60
N LEU A 224 -11.42 -12.64 3.64
CA LEU A 224 -10.22 -13.47 3.69
C LEU A 224 -10.54 -14.97 3.69
N ILE A 225 -11.65 -15.37 4.32
CA ILE A 225 -12.16 -16.75 4.27
C ILE A 225 -12.63 -17.11 2.87
N ARG A 226 -13.34 -16.20 2.19
CA ARG A 226 -13.87 -16.42 0.83
C ARG A 226 -12.77 -16.43 -0.23
N HIS A 227 -11.75 -15.60 -0.07
CA HIS A 227 -10.64 -15.43 -1.01
C HIS A 227 -9.30 -15.81 -0.37
N PRO A 228 -9.06 -17.10 -0.09
CA PRO A 228 -7.88 -17.55 0.65
C PRO A 228 -6.56 -17.34 -0.10
N LYS A 229 -6.58 -17.05 -1.42
CA LYS A 229 -5.38 -16.77 -2.22
C LYS A 229 -5.14 -15.27 -2.45
N LEU A 230 -6.09 -14.41 -2.06
CA LEU A 230 -5.97 -12.97 -2.29
C LEU A 230 -4.90 -12.38 -1.37
N ARG A 231 -3.94 -11.67 -1.95
CA ARG A 231 -2.93 -10.91 -1.19
C ARG A 231 -3.54 -9.57 -0.78
N VAL A 232 -3.68 -9.36 0.52
CA VAL A 232 -4.28 -8.14 1.07
C VAL A 232 -3.27 -7.47 1.98
N TYR A 233 -3.17 -6.15 1.90
CA TYR A 233 -2.56 -5.35 2.95
C TYR A 233 -3.52 -4.27 3.43
N VAL A 234 -3.41 -3.94 4.71
CA VAL A 234 -4.20 -2.87 5.33
C VAL A 234 -3.28 -1.70 5.63
N ALA A 235 -3.59 -0.54 5.06
CA ALA A 235 -2.94 0.71 5.41
C ALA A 235 -3.23 1.09 6.86
N HIS A 236 -2.26 1.72 7.52
CA HIS A 236 -2.36 2.16 8.92
C HIS A 236 -2.53 1.04 9.94
N ALA A 237 -2.19 -0.20 9.59
CA ALA A 237 -2.24 -1.37 10.47
C ALA A 237 -3.53 -1.54 11.29
N GLY A 238 -4.68 -1.08 10.76
CA GLY A 238 -5.96 -1.13 11.45
C GLY A 238 -6.06 -0.20 12.67
N TRP A 239 -5.13 0.75 12.85
CA TRP A 239 -5.12 1.66 14.00
C TRP A 239 -6.45 2.43 14.09
N PRO A 240 -7.02 2.62 15.30
CA PRO A 240 -6.53 2.22 16.62
C PRO A 240 -6.94 0.80 17.03
N PHE A 241 -7.53 -0.01 16.13
CA PHE A 241 -7.94 -1.40 16.38
C PHE A 241 -6.78 -2.40 16.27
N GLY A 242 -5.60 -2.05 16.80
CA GLY A 242 -4.36 -2.82 16.64
C GLY A 242 -4.47 -4.27 17.14
N ASP A 243 -5.09 -4.50 18.29
CA ASP A 243 -5.27 -5.87 18.83
C ASP A 243 -6.10 -6.76 17.89
N ALA A 244 -7.16 -6.20 17.29
CA ALA A 244 -7.97 -6.90 16.30
C ALA A 244 -7.14 -7.19 15.04
N MET A 245 -6.36 -6.22 14.55
CA MET A 245 -5.50 -6.42 13.39
C MET A 245 -4.43 -7.49 13.64
N ILE A 246 -3.78 -7.50 14.81
CA ILE A 246 -2.80 -8.52 15.19
C ILE A 246 -3.44 -9.91 15.20
N ALA A 247 -4.63 -10.05 15.77
CA ALA A 247 -5.37 -11.31 15.76
C ALA A 247 -5.70 -11.76 14.33
N MET A 248 -6.13 -10.83 13.47
CA MET A 248 -6.42 -11.07 12.06
C MET A 248 -5.17 -11.54 11.29
N MET A 249 -4.03 -10.85 11.44
CA MET A 249 -2.77 -11.24 10.79
C MET A 249 -2.28 -12.60 11.26
N PHE A 250 -2.47 -12.93 12.54
CA PHE A 250 -2.12 -14.25 13.08
C PHE A 250 -2.98 -15.36 12.46
N ALA A 251 -4.28 -15.12 12.27
CA ALA A 251 -5.22 -16.09 11.71
C ALA A 251 -5.14 -16.23 10.17
N HIS A 252 -4.80 -15.15 9.46
CA HIS A 252 -4.86 -15.06 8.00
C HIS A 252 -3.48 -14.75 7.39
N PRO A 253 -2.73 -15.75 6.92
CA PRO A 253 -1.33 -15.56 6.45
C PRO A 253 -1.20 -14.75 5.16
N GLN A 254 -2.29 -14.52 4.44
CA GLN A 254 -2.33 -13.68 3.24
C GLN A 254 -2.59 -12.19 3.54
N LEU A 255 -2.79 -11.84 4.82
CA LEU A 255 -3.00 -10.48 5.29
C LEU A 255 -1.71 -9.84 5.81
N TYR A 256 -1.39 -8.66 5.29
CA TYR A 256 -0.26 -7.83 5.67
C TYR A 256 -0.75 -6.46 6.15
N VAL A 257 0.17 -5.65 6.67
CA VAL A 257 -0.12 -4.25 7.03
C VAL A 257 0.98 -3.34 6.52
N ASP A 258 0.59 -2.12 6.19
CA ASP A 258 1.46 -0.96 6.15
C ASP A 258 1.41 -0.25 7.52
N VAL A 259 2.54 0.27 7.97
CA VAL A 259 2.72 0.92 9.29
C VAL A 259 2.95 2.42 9.17
N ALA A 260 2.63 3.01 8.01
CA ALA A 260 2.63 4.45 7.85
C ALA A 260 1.44 5.10 8.59
N VAL A 261 1.65 6.34 9.06
CA VAL A 261 0.64 7.16 9.73
C VAL A 261 0.02 6.45 10.96
N LEU A 262 0.87 5.90 11.81
CA LEU A 262 0.51 5.41 13.15
C LEU A 262 0.86 6.48 14.19
N ASP A 263 0.09 6.50 15.27
CA ASP A 263 0.39 7.28 16.49
C ASP A 263 0.64 6.37 17.69
#